data_AF-A0A6J1WAC4-F1
#
_entry.id   AF-A0A6J1WAC4-F1
#
_cell.length_a   1.000
_cell.length_b   1.000
_cell.length_c   1.000
_cell.angle_alpha   90.00
_cell.angle_beta   90.00
_cell.angle_gamma   90.00
#
_symmetry.space_group_name_H-M   'P 1'
#
loop_
_entity.id
_entity.type
_entity.pdbx_description
1 polymer ?
#
loop_
_entity_poly.entity_id
_entity_poly.type
_entity_poly.pdbx_seq_one_letter_code
_entity_poly.pdbx_strand_id
1 'polypeptide(L)'
;MKSDSGAYLYQYISLHVATLKFFDIWLYKPQSRQSLKFWFYLVMRIIVGILVYIIPTTAQVIYLVEICVAKNAGIQDIAAIVNLVSTEILASLKLLDLHLRRNLVTQLMDQFNEFHYYDENHKNILDKGIKLSRKLFVVLLFGAAFDVFVHVVVVPALEGFQSLPLKMNLLLFDVNDDKYFNYICAYQILYKPMMVSTYICLQTLPWAFMICAINQLDVLITKFEHMEEIVKVTKELRGFNDDEAYKSVLNSFILHYFAILRYIKLIQAALGVQLTSTLFLSAIIICNTAVQIFSIESPHKNITEVIWVLTYLSIFIFNLFLDCYFGNEITIKCLHVSRVIFSSPWLKISTALKKNVLIFICIAQQPVTLMAAKLAPVSIATFTTIMNWTYKAFAVMNQMK
;
A
#
# COMPACT_ATOMS: atom_id res chain seq x y z
N MET A 1 -2.49 -22.60 22.34
CA MET A 1 -1.28 -21.87 21.88
C MET A 1 -1.62 -21.18 20.57
N LYS A 2 -1.73 -19.84 20.54
CA LYS A 2 -1.57 -19.12 19.26
C LYS A 2 -0.14 -19.41 18.80
N SER A 3 0.07 -19.85 17.56
CA SER A 3 1.41 -20.18 17.09
C SER A 3 2.31 -18.94 17.15
N ASP A 4 3.53 -19.09 17.67
CA ASP A 4 4.53 -18.01 17.71
C ASP A 4 4.81 -17.45 16.30
N SER A 5 4.58 -18.24 15.25
CA SER A 5 4.75 -17.84 13.85
C SER A 5 3.77 -16.74 13.40
N GLY A 6 2.51 -16.79 13.82
CA GLY A 6 1.52 -15.78 13.45
C GLY A 6 1.79 -14.44 14.13
N ALA A 7 2.19 -14.46 15.40
CA ALA A 7 2.64 -13.27 16.12
C ALA A 7 3.92 -12.67 15.52
N TYR A 8 4.81 -13.52 15.01
CA TYR A 8 6.02 -13.09 14.31
C TYR A 8 5.71 -12.42 12.97
N LEU A 9 4.90 -13.03 12.10
CA LEU A 9 4.53 -12.44 10.81
C LEU A 9 3.63 -11.20 10.96
N TYR A 10 2.88 -11.08 12.06
CA TYR A 10 2.15 -9.85 12.37
C TYR A 10 3.06 -8.61 12.44
N GLN A 11 4.37 -8.77 12.66
CA GLN A 11 5.32 -7.66 12.64
C GLN A 11 5.35 -6.90 11.31
N TYR A 12 5.03 -7.54 10.17
CA TYR A 12 4.91 -6.87 8.86
C TYR A 12 3.92 -5.71 8.90
N ILE A 13 2.80 -5.85 9.61
CA ILE A 13 1.71 -4.87 9.64
C ILE A 13 1.54 -4.18 11.01
N SER A 14 2.38 -4.52 11.98
CA SER A 14 2.23 -4.08 13.37
C SER A 14 2.16 -2.56 13.52
N LEU A 15 2.98 -1.82 12.78
CA LEU A 15 3.00 -0.35 12.77
C LEU A 15 1.72 0.24 12.14
N HIS A 16 1.23 -0.37 11.07
CA HIS A 16 -0.03 0.02 10.42
C HIS A 16 -1.20 -0.13 11.38
N VAL A 17 -1.32 -1.29 12.02
CA VAL A 17 -2.38 -1.55 12.98
C VAL A 17 -2.26 -0.65 14.21
N ALA A 18 -1.05 -0.40 14.71
CA ALA A 18 -0.82 0.54 15.80
C ALA A 18 -1.30 1.96 15.46
N THR A 19 -1.00 2.43 14.24
CA THR A 19 -1.41 3.75 13.74
C THR A 19 -2.93 3.86 13.62
N LEU A 20 -3.58 2.86 13.03
CA LEU A 20 -5.05 2.84 12.92
C LEU A 20 -5.73 2.73 14.29
N LYS A 21 -5.10 2.06 15.27
CA LYS A 21 -5.60 2.01 16.65
C LYS A 21 -5.40 3.33 17.38
N PHE A 22 -4.28 4.01 17.16
CA PHE A 22 -3.99 5.31 17.76
C PHE A 22 -5.06 6.35 17.41
N PHE A 23 -5.49 6.39 16.14
CA PHE A 23 -6.58 7.24 15.69
C PHE A 23 -8.00 6.68 15.94
N ASP A 24 -8.09 5.54 16.64
CA ASP A 24 -9.31 4.76 16.85
C ASP A 24 -10.11 4.47 15.57
N ILE A 25 -9.45 4.42 14.41
CA ILE A 25 -10.04 4.06 13.10
C ILE A 25 -10.05 2.53 12.91
N TRP A 26 -9.25 1.80 13.69
CA TRP A 26 -9.07 0.35 13.55
C TRP A 26 -10.35 -0.47 13.72
N LEU A 27 -10.78 -1.10 12.63
CA LEU A 27 -12.11 -1.68 12.45
C LEU A 27 -12.47 -2.83 13.40
N TYR A 28 -11.47 -3.43 14.05
CA TYR A 28 -11.67 -4.60 14.91
C TYR A 28 -11.64 -4.22 16.40
N LYS A 29 -12.83 -4.08 16.99
CA LYS A 29 -13.06 -4.33 18.42
C LYS A 29 -14.13 -5.43 18.51
N PRO A 30 -13.85 -6.60 19.13
CA PRO A 30 -14.84 -7.65 19.35
C PRO A 30 -15.75 -7.26 20.52
N GLN A 31 -16.43 -6.12 20.40
CA GLN A 31 -17.41 -5.69 21.38
C GLN A 31 -18.78 -6.15 20.91
N SER A 32 -19.53 -6.79 21.82
CA SER A 32 -20.93 -7.14 21.56
C SER A 32 -21.71 -5.89 21.17
N ARG A 33 -22.58 -6.00 20.17
CA ARG A 33 -23.50 -4.93 19.73
C ARG A 33 -24.44 -4.46 20.86
N GLN A 34 -24.56 -5.26 21.92
CA GLN A 34 -25.34 -4.94 23.12
C GLN A 34 -24.59 -4.01 24.09
N SER A 35 -23.30 -3.77 23.91
CA SER A 35 -22.53 -2.89 24.78
C SER A 35 -22.70 -1.41 24.40
N LEU A 36 -22.96 -0.56 25.39
CA LEU A 36 -22.99 0.90 25.20
C LEU A 36 -21.65 1.44 24.67
N LYS A 37 -20.53 0.78 25.03
CA LYS A 37 -19.19 1.14 24.55
C LYS A 37 -19.07 0.98 23.02
N PHE A 38 -19.73 -0.03 22.43
CA PHE A 38 -19.71 -0.24 20.99
C PHE A 38 -20.34 0.94 20.25
N TRP A 39 -21.52 1.38 20.69
CA TRP A 39 -22.22 2.52 20.09
C TRP A 39 -21.47 3.83 20.28
N PHE A 40 -20.88 4.06 21.45
CA PHE A 40 -20.02 5.22 21.69
C PHE A 40 -18.83 5.29 20.72
N TYR A 41 -18.08 4.19 20.54
CA TYR A 41 -16.97 4.15 19.60
C TYR A 41 -17.41 4.29 18.14
N LEU A 42 -18.57 3.75 17.78
CA LEU A 42 -19.14 3.89 16.44
C LEU A 42 -19.47 5.36 16.14
N VAL A 43 -20.14 6.05 17.06
CA VAL A 43 -20.47 7.48 16.91
C VAL A 43 -19.20 8.31 16.83
N MET A 44 -18.23 8.07 17.71
CA MET A 44 -16.93 8.77 17.66
C MET A 44 -16.23 8.59 16.31
N ARG A 45 -16.24 7.39 15.72
CA ARG A 45 -15.70 7.16 14.37
C ARG A 45 -16.42 7.95 13.29
N ILE A 46 -17.74 8.00 13.35
CA ILE A 46 -18.52 8.75 12.35
C ILE A 46 -18.18 10.23 12.46
N ILE A 47 -18.12 10.77 13.68
CA ILE A 47 -17.72 12.16 13.93
C ILE A 47 -16.31 12.43 13.39
N VAL A 48 -15.33 11.58 13.73
CA VAL A 48 -13.96 11.69 13.23
C VAL A 48 -13.91 11.58 11.70
N GLY A 49 -14.69 10.67 11.10
CA GLY A 49 -14.81 10.53 9.65
C GLY A 49 -15.30 11.81 8.97
N ILE A 50 -16.34 12.43 9.55
CA ILE A 50 -16.91 13.68 9.04
C ILE A 50 -15.91 14.83 9.19
N LEU A 51 -15.34 15.00 10.39
CA LEU A 51 -14.41 16.08 10.70
C LEU A 51 -13.09 15.93 9.93
N VAL A 52 -12.51 14.74 9.84
CA VAL A 52 -11.17 14.61 9.24
C VAL A 52 -11.21 14.47 7.72
N TYR A 53 -12.24 13.84 7.15
CA TYR A 53 -12.25 13.50 5.73
C TYR A 53 -13.34 14.24 4.95
N ILE A 54 -14.58 14.31 5.45
CA ILE A 54 -15.69 14.86 4.64
C ILE A 54 -15.64 16.39 4.59
N ILE A 55 -15.56 17.06 5.74
CA ILE A 55 -15.58 18.53 5.80
C ILE A 55 -14.39 19.14 5.03
N PRO A 56 -13.12 18.75 5.28
CA PRO A 56 -11.99 19.38 4.60
C PRO A 56 -12.02 19.17 3.09
N THR A 57 -12.30 17.94 2.63
CA THR A 57 -12.32 17.63 1.19
C THR A 57 -13.49 18.35 0.51
N THR A 58 -14.65 18.44 1.14
CA THR A 58 -15.79 19.20 0.59
C THR A 58 -15.46 20.69 0.48
N ALA A 59 -14.84 21.26 1.52
CA ALA A 59 -14.45 22.68 1.55
C ALA A 59 -13.43 23.03 0.45
N GLN A 60 -12.47 22.13 0.19
CA GLN A 60 -11.50 22.31 -0.90
C GLN A 60 -12.12 22.12 -2.28
N VAL A 61 -13.09 21.21 -2.44
CA VAL A 61 -13.83 21.05 -3.69
C VAL A 61 -14.65 22.29 -4.01
N ILE A 62 -15.32 22.88 -3.01
CA ILE A 62 -16.07 24.13 -3.17
C ILE A 62 -15.13 25.25 -3.63
N TYR A 63 -14.00 25.40 -2.95
CA TYR A 63 -12.98 26.38 -3.30
C TYR A 63 -12.44 26.19 -4.73
N LEU A 64 -12.22 24.94 -5.16
CA LEU A 64 -11.81 24.62 -6.53
C LEU A 64 -12.86 25.06 -7.54
N VAL A 65 -14.15 24.83 -7.27
CA VAL A 65 -15.25 25.24 -8.16
C VAL A 65 -15.32 26.76 -8.26
N GLU A 66 -15.22 27.47 -7.14
CA GLU A 66 -15.25 28.94 -7.10
C GLU A 66 -14.13 29.55 -7.92
N ILE A 67 -12.89 29.07 -7.75
CA ILE A 67 -11.75 29.53 -8.54
C ILE A 67 -11.98 29.29 -10.04
N CYS A 68 -12.45 28.09 -10.40
CA CYS A 68 -12.72 27.75 -11.80
C CYS A 68 -13.79 28.66 -12.42
N VAL A 69 -14.83 29.00 -11.65
CA VAL A 69 -15.92 29.88 -12.09
C VAL A 69 -15.46 31.34 -12.18
N ALA A 70 -14.66 31.81 -11.22
CA ALA A 70 -14.14 33.16 -11.18
C ALA A 70 -13.18 33.48 -12.34
N LYS A 71 -12.59 32.46 -12.98
CA LYS A 71 -11.63 32.56 -14.11
C LYS A 71 -10.42 33.49 -13.86
N ASN A 72 -10.17 33.85 -12.61
CA ASN A 72 -9.13 34.82 -12.24
C ASN A 72 -7.87 34.16 -11.67
N ALA A 73 -7.86 32.84 -11.45
CA ALA A 73 -6.69 32.15 -10.91
C ALA A 73 -5.78 31.61 -12.01
N GLY A 74 -4.47 31.58 -11.72
CA GLY A 74 -3.48 30.94 -12.56
C GLY A 74 -3.71 29.42 -12.64
N ILE A 75 -3.31 28.84 -13.78
CA ILE A 75 -3.36 27.38 -14.01
C ILE A 75 -2.60 26.62 -12.91
N GLN A 76 -1.52 27.22 -12.40
CA GLN A 76 -0.71 26.68 -11.31
C GLN A 76 -1.51 26.47 -10.01
N ASP A 77 -2.25 27.48 -9.55
CA ASP A 77 -3.08 27.39 -8.34
C ASP A 77 -4.18 26.33 -8.50
N ILE A 78 -4.82 26.29 -9.67
CA ILE A 78 -5.85 25.29 -9.99
C ILE A 78 -5.24 23.88 -9.92
N ALA A 79 -4.10 23.66 -10.57
CA ALA A 79 -3.42 22.36 -10.57
C ALA A 79 -3.03 21.93 -9.14
N ALA A 80 -2.52 22.85 -8.31
CA ALA A 80 -2.17 22.58 -6.92
C ALA A 80 -3.39 22.10 -6.10
N ILE A 81 -4.53 22.77 -6.22
CA ILE A 81 -5.76 22.41 -5.51
C ILE A 81 -6.32 21.08 -6.02
N VAL A 82 -6.31 20.85 -7.34
CA VAL A 82 -6.72 19.56 -7.93
C VAL A 82 -5.89 18.40 -7.39
N ASN A 83 -4.56 18.59 -7.27
CA ASN A 83 -3.67 17.58 -6.69
C ASN A 83 -3.98 17.30 -5.22
N LEU A 84 -4.20 18.35 -4.43
CA LEU A 84 -4.58 18.25 -3.03
C LEU A 84 -5.89 17.46 -2.87
N VAL A 85 -6.96 17.90 -3.54
CA VAL A 85 -8.28 17.25 -3.51
C VAL A 85 -8.19 15.80 -3.98
N SER A 86 -7.45 15.52 -5.06
CA SER A 86 -7.28 14.16 -5.58
C SER A 86 -6.61 13.23 -4.56
N THR A 87 -5.65 13.74 -3.79
CA THR A 87 -4.98 12.98 -2.73
C THR A 87 -5.91 12.71 -1.54
N GLU A 88 -6.73 13.68 -1.14
CA GLU A 88 -7.69 13.50 -0.05
C GLU A 88 -8.82 12.53 -0.45
N ILE A 89 -9.28 12.59 -1.70
CA ILE A 89 -10.22 11.62 -2.27
C ILE A 89 -9.59 10.22 -2.28
N LEU A 90 -8.34 10.08 -2.71
CA LEU A 90 -7.63 8.80 -2.69
C LEU A 90 -7.55 8.22 -1.27
N ALA A 91 -7.19 9.03 -0.28
CA ALA A 91 -7.14 8.61 1.12
C ALA A 91 -8.51 8.14 1.62
N SER A 92 -9.57 8.88 1.31
CA SER A 92 -10.95 8.58 1.69
C SER A 92 -11.46 7.30 1.04
N LEU A 93 -11.20 7.10 -0.26
CA LEU A 93 -11.55 5.89 -0.99
C LEU A 93 -10.86 4.65 -0.41
N LYS A 94 -9.57 4.76 -0.07
CA LYS A 94 -8.83 3.66 0.55
C LYS A 94 -9.37 3.30 1.93
N LEU A 95 -9.70 4.31 2.72
CA LEU A 95 -10.25 4.10 4.06
C LEU A 95 -11.63 3.43 3.99
N LEU A 96 -12.47 3.88 3.05
CA LEU A 96 -13.77 3.27 2.78
C LEU A 96 -13.61 1.81 2.32
N ASP A 97 -12.72 1.53 1.37
CA ASP A 97 -12.49 0.17 0.89
C ASP A 97 -12.00 -0.76 2.01
N LEU A 98 -11.10 -0.28 2.88
CA LEU A 98 -10.66 -1.02 4.07
C LEU A 98 -11.85 -1.33 4.98
N HIS A 99 -12.76 -0.37 5.18
CA HIS A 99 -13.98 -0.56 5.98
C HIS A 99 -14.91 -1.63 5.40
N LEU A 100 -15.13 -1.59 4.08
CA LEU A 100 -16.00 -2.52 3.36
C LEU A 100 -15.40 -3.93 3.32
N ARG A 101 -14.08 -4.06 3.15
CA ARG A 101 -13.37 -5.34 3.00
C ARG A 101 -12.70 -5.84 4.28
N ARG A 102 -13.03 -5.28 5.44
CA ARG A 102 -12.42 -5.59 6.74
C ARG A 102 -12.36 -7.09 7.08
N ASN A 103 -13.37 -7.86 6.68
CA ASN A 103 -13.43 -9.29 6.93
C ASN A 103 -12.34 -10.03 6.12
N LEU A 104 -12.10 -9.63 4.88
CA LEU A 104 -11.05 -10.20 4.03
C LEU A 104 -9.65 -9.83 4.54
N VAL A 105 -9.47 -8.60 5.03
CA VAL A 105 -8.21 -8.19 5.68
C VAL A 105 -7.97 -8.97 6.97
N THR A 106 -9.02 -9.28 7.72
CA THR A 106 -8.90 -10.15 8.90
C THR A 106 -8.50 -11.57 8.50
N GLN A 107 -9.10 -12.13 7.44
CA GLN A 107 -8.69 -13.43 6.90
C GLN A 107 -7.23 -13.44 6.43
N LEU A 108 -6.73 -12.35 5.83
CA LEU A 108 -5.31 -12.19 5.49
C LEU A 108 -4.41 -12.25 6.73
N MET A 109 -4.83 -11.59 7.81
CA MET A 109 -4.09 -11.63 9.07
C MET A 109 -4.14 -13.01 9.72
N ASP A 110 -5.26 -13.71 9.62
CA ASP A 110 -5.43 -15.06 10.16
C ASP A 110 -4.55 -16.07 9.40
N GLN A 111 -4.37 -15.89 8.08
CA GLN A 111 -3.48 -16.70 7.26
C GLN A 111 -2.01 -16.61 7.68
N PHE A 112 -1.58 -15.58 8.43
CA PHE A 112 -0.24 -15.57 9.03
C PHE A 112 -0.02 -16.75 9.99
N ASN A 113 -1.08 -17.27 10.60
CA ASN A 113 -0.98 -18.43 11.47
C ASN A 113 -0.86 -19.74 10.67
N GLU A 114 -1.28 -19.80 9.41
CA GLU A 114 -1.15 -21.00 8.56
C GLU A 114 0.30 -21.27 8.13
N PHE A 115 1.14 -20.23 8.12
CA PHE A 115 2.55 -20.41 7.80
C PHE A 115 3.31 -20.91 9.04
N HIS A 116 3.78 -22.16 8.95
CA HIS A 116 4.46 -22.85 10.04
C HIS A 116 5.94 -23.13 9.74
N TYR A 117 6.73 -23.19 10.82
CA TYR A 117 8.09 -23.71 10.92
C TYR A 117 9.14 -23.07 9.99
N TYR A 118 9.99 -22.23 10.59
CA TYR A 118 11.09 -21.55 9.93
C TYR A 118 12.42 -21.86 10.63
N ASP A 119 13.31 -22.52 9.91
CA ASP A 119 14.74 -22.60 10.27
C ASP A 119 15.38 -21.20 10.29
N GLU A 120 16.57 -21.05 10.86
CA GLU A 120 17.25 -19.74 10.96
C GLU A 120 17.43 -19.05 9.60
N ASN A 121 17.79 -19.80 8.56
CA ASN A 121 17.92 -19.26 7.21
C ASN A 121 16.58 -18.69 6.69
N HIS A 122 15.47 -19.39 6.95
CA HIS A 122 14.13 -18.93 6.60
C HIS A 122 13.71 -17.69 7.42
N LYS A 123 14.08 -17.64 8.71
CA LYS A 123 13.84 -16.45 9.55
C LYS A 123 14.60 -15.23 9.03
N ASN A 124 15.84 -15.38 8.58
CA ASN A 124 16.61 -14.27 8.00
C ASN A 124 15.93 -13.67 6.75
N ILE A 125 15.34 -14.51 5.90
CA ILE A 125 14.54 -14.06 4.74
C ILE A 125 13.35 -13.21 5.23
N LEU A 126 12.58 -13.72 6.20
CA LEU A 126 11.40 -13.03 6.73
C LEU A 126 11.78 -11.73 7.45
N ASP A 127 12.83 -11.73 8.26
CA ASP A 127 13.34 -10.55 8.97
C ASP A 127 13.74 -9.43 8.01
N LYS A 128 14.37 -9.76 6.87
CA LYS A 128 14.69 -8.78 5.82
C LYS A 128 13.42 -8.13 5.27
N GLY A 129 12.36 -8.91 5.02
CA GLY A 129 11.08 -8.37 4.56
C GLY A 129 10.37 -7.52 5.61
N ILE A 130 10.35 -7.97 6.87
CA ILE A 130 9.77 -7.21 7.99
C ILE A 130 10.49 -5.87 8.13
N LYS A 131 11.84 -5.87 8.11
CA LYS A 131 12.66 -4.65 8.15
C LYS A 131 12.36 -3.73 6.97
N LEU A 132 12.25 -4.27 5.75
CA LEU A 132 11.91 -3.49 4.57
C LEU A 132 10.53 -2.84 4.70
N SER A 133 9.49 -3.61 5.06
CA SER A 133 8.13 -3.10 5.23
C SER A 133 8.05 -1.99 6.29
N ARG A 134 8.69 -2.20 7.45
CA ARG A 134 8.75 -1.20 8.52
C ARG A 134 9.56 0.03 8.12
N LYS A 135 10.68 -0.14 7.41
CA LYS A 135 11.50 0.97 6.91
C LYS A 135 10.70 1.83 5.93
N LEU A 136 10.00 1.22 4.97
CA LEU A 136 9.16 1.95 4.01
C LEU A 136 8.06 2.75 4.73
N PHE A 137 7.37 2.13 5.68
CA PHE A 137 6.36 2.82 6.49
C PHE A 137 6.94 4.02 7.25
N VAL A 138 8.05 3.81 7.97
CA VAL A 138 8.67 4.83 8.82
C VAL A 138 9.23 6.00 7.99
N VAL A 139 9.93 5.71 6.90
CA VAL A 139 10.50 6.75 6.02
C VAL A 139 9.41 7.63 5.42
N LEU A 140 8.33 7.02 4.92
CA LEU A 140 7.21 7.78 4.36
C LEU A 140 6.44 8.55 5.45
N LEU A 141 6.27 7.97 6.64
CA LEU A 141 5.60 8.66 7.74
C LEU A 141 6.39 9.88 8.21
N PHE A 142 7.71 9.76 8.40
CA PHE A 142 8.55 10.89 8.79
C PHE A 142 8.61 11.96 7.70
N GLY A 143 8.75 11.57 6.43
CA GLY A 143 8.72 12.50 5.31
C GLY A 143 7.41 13.27 5.24
N ALA A 144 6.28 12.58 5.40
CA ALA A 144 4.96 13.21 5.38
C ALA A 144 4.68 14.06 6.64
N ALA A 145 5.17 13.64 7.80
CA ALA A 145 5.06 14.45 9.02
C ALA A 145 5.87 15.75 8.92
N PHE A 146 7.08 15.67 8.34
CA PHE A 146 7.90 16.85 8.05
C PHE A 146 7.20 17.79 7.07
N ASP A 147 6.67 17.26 5.97
CA ASP A 147 5.92 18.03 4.97
C ASP A 147 4.71 18.75 5.58
N VAL A 148 3.90 18.04 6.38
CA VAL A 148 2.74 18.63 7.07
C VAL A 148 3.18 19.68 8.08
N PHE A 149 4.25 19.44 8.85
CA PHE A 149 4.77 20.43 9.79
C PHE A 149 5.20 21.72 9.08
N VAL A 150 5.89 21.61 7.96
CA VAL A 150 6.33 22.78 7.21
C VAL A 150 5.15 23.56 6.63
N HIS A 151 4.22 22.89 5.94
CA HIS A 151 3.10 23.57 5.26
C HIS A 151 2.00 24.05 6.19
N VAL A 152 1.74 23.33 7.29
CA VAL A 152 0.61 23.66 8.18
C VAL A 152 1.03 24.55 9.34
N VAL A 153 2.31 24.55 9.71
CA VAL A 153 2.82 25.31 10.88
C VAL A 153 3.87 26.32 10.48
N VAL A 154 4.98 25.90 9.84
CA VAL A 154 6.13 26.79 9.63
C VAL A 154 5.84 27.91 8.63
N VAL A 155 5.36 27.57 7.43
CA VAL A 155 5.08 28.56 6.38
C VAL A 155 4.02 29.58 6.84
N PRO A 156 2.86 29.16 7.37
CA PRO A 156 1.86 30.11 7.89
C PRO A 156 2.39 30.96 9.05
N ALA A 157 3.22 30.40 9.94
CA ALA A 157 3.81 31.17 11.04
C ALA A 157 4.79 32.24 10.56
N LEU A 158 5.55 31.97 9.49
CA LEU A 158 6.45 32.97 8.88
C LEU A 158 5.67 34.10 8.20
N GLU A 159 4.50 33.80 7.66
CA GLU A 159 3.57 34.80 7.10
C GLU A 159 2.69 35.47 8.17
N GLY A 160 2.90 35.17 9.45
CA GLY A 160 2.13 35.73 10.56
C GLY A 160 0.66 35.30 10.59
N PHE A 161 0.34 34.14 10.00
CA PHE A 161 -1.02 33.62 9.83
C PHE A 161 -1.96 34.64 9.17
N GLN A 162 -1.47 35.38 8.17
CA GLN A 162 -2.33 36.26 7.35
C GLN A 162 -3.23 35.49 6.38
N SER A 163 -2.90 34.22 6.10
CA SER A 163 -3.66 33.33 5.22
C SER A 163 -3.83 31.96 5.88
N LEU A 164 -4.88 31.24 5.46
CA LEU A 164 -5.10 29.87 5.93
C LEU A 164 -3.97 28.95 5.45
N PRO A 165 -3.45 28.05 6.32
CA PRO A 165 -2.42 27.09 5.92
C PRO A 165 -2.76 26.26 4.68
N LEU A 166 -4.02 25.88 4.54
CA LEU A 166 -4.58 25.25 3.35
C LEU A 166 -5.76 26.09 2.87
N LYS A 167 -5.69 26.53 1.61
CA LYS A 167 -6.78 27.27 0.96
C LYS A 167 -8.03 26.38 0.87
N MET A 168 -9.12 26.82 1.48
CA MET A 168 -10.43 26.14 1.47
C MET A 168 -11.53 27.19 1.62
N ASN A 169 -12.77 26.84 1.24
CA ASN A 169 -13.92 27.69 1.50
C ASN A 169 -15.10 26.86 2.04
N LEU A 170 -15.86 27.43 2.97
CA LEU A 170 -16.99 26.78 3.61
C LEU A 170 -18.30 27.49 3.22
N LEU A 171 -19.31 26.71 2.83
CA LEU A 171 -20.61 27.25 2.38
C LEU A 171 -21.35 28.08 3.43
N LEU A 172 -21.10 27.83 4.72
CA LEU A 172 -21.91 28.35 5.82
C LEU A 172 -21.35 29.63 6.46
N PHE A 173 -20.07 29.92 6.29
CA PHE A 173 -19.41 31.06 6.94
C PHE A 173 -18.13 31.44 6.20
N ASP A 174 -17.83 32.74 6.22
CA ASP A 174 -16.59 33.25 5.66
C ASP A 174 -15.39 32.79 6.50
N VAL A 175 -14.52 32.03 5.85
CA VAL A 175 -13.27 31.47 6.39
C VAL A 175 -12.26 32.55 6.78
N ASN A 176 -12.36 33.74 6.18
CA ASN A 176 -11.46 34.87 6.43
C ASN A 176 -11.98 35.86 7.49
N ASP A 177 -13.15 35.61 8.08
CA ASP A 177 -13.65 36.42 9.20
C ASP A 177 -12.77 36.18 10.45
N ASP A 178 -12.25 37.26 11.03
CA ASP A 178 -11.41 37.27 12.23
C ASP A 178 -11.98 36.42 13.38
N LYS A 179 -13.32 36.30 13.46
CA LYS A 179 -14.00 35.49 14.48
C LYS A 179 -13.72 34.00 14.34
N TYR A 180 -13.60 33.49 13.11
CA TYR A 180 -13.50 32.06 12.83
C TYR A 180 -12.10 31.64 12.38
N PHE A 181 -11.32 32.56 11.82
CA PHE A 181 -10.01 32.30 11.23
C PHE A 181 -9.08 31.48 12.14
N ASN A 182 -8.92 31.89 13.41
CA ASN A 182 -8.07 31.19 14.37
C ASN A 182 -8.54 29.76 14.68
N TYR A 183 -9.86 29.52 14.73
CA TYR A 183 -10.42 28.19 14.95
C TYR A 183 -10.18 27.28 13.75
N ILE A 184 -10.26 27.81 12.54
CA ILE A 184 -10.04 27.05 11.30
C ILE A 184 -8.55 26.71 11.14
N CYS A 185 -7.64 27.64 11.44
CA CYS A 185 -6.20 27.37 11.52
C CYS A 185 -5.90 26.25 12.53
N ALA A 186 -6.43 26.34 13.75
CA ALA A 186 -6.25 25.30 14.77
C ALA A 186 -6.81 23.94 14.31
N TYR A 187 -7.97 23.95 13.64
CA TYR A 187 -8.55 22.74 13.07
C TYR A 187 -7.66 22.12 11.99
N GLN A 188 -7.10 22.90 11.07
CA GLN A 188 -6.16 22.43 10.04
C GLN A 188 -4.90 21.78 10.64
N ILE A 189 -4.35 22.38 11.70
CA ILE A 189 -3.20 21.84 12.44
C ILE A 189 -3.53 20.47 13.07
N LEU A 190 -4.78 20.24 13.47
CA LEU A 190 -5.20 18.99 14.11
C LEU A 190 -5.55 17.89 13.10
N TYR A 191 -6.37 18.19 12.09
CA TYR A 191 -6.89 17.14 11.20
C TYR A 191 -5.85 16.69 10.16
N LYS A 192 -4.98 17.58 9.66
CA LYS A 192 -4.09 17.26 8.53
C LYS A 192 -3.06 16.19 8.87
N PRO A 193 -2.36 16.24 10.04
CA PRO A 193 -1.45 15.16 10.43
C PRO A 193 -2.15 13.81 10.55
N MET A 194 -3.38 13.79 11.05
CA MET A 194 -4.19 12.58 11.20
C MET A 194 -4.58 11.98 9.83
N MET A 195 -5.06 12.82 8.91
CA MET A 195 -5.41 12.39 7.55
C MET A 195 -4.19 11.81 6.83
N VAL A 196 -3.05 12.53 6.85
CA VAL A 196 -1.82 12.13 6.15
C VAL A 196 -1.23 10.85 6.75
N SER A 197 -1.16 10.74 8.08
CA SER A 197 -0.69 9.51 8.74
C SER A 197 -1.55 8.29 8.38
N THR A 198 -2.87 8.49 8.30
CA THR A 198 -3.79 7.43 7.86
C THR A 198 -3.59 7.09 6.39
N TYR A 199 -3.39 8.08 5.51
CA TYR A 199 -3.07 7.84 4.11
C TYR A 199 -1.80 7.01 3.93
N ILE A 200 -0.69 7.36 4.60
CA ILE A 200 0.56 6.60 4.54
C ILE A 200 0.35 5.17 5.02
N CYS A 201 -0.41 4.98 6.11
CA CYS A 201 -0.78 3.64 6.57
C CYS A 201 -1.53 2.85 5.49
N LEU A 202 -2.56 3.43 4.88
CA LEU A 202 -3.35 2.75 3.85
C LEU A 202 -2.58 2.54 2.53
N GLN A 203 -1.63 3.41 2.21
CA GLN A 203 -0.78 3.29 1.03
C GLN A 203 0.23 2.15 1.18
N THR A 204 0.82 2.00 2.36
CA THR A 204 1.90 1.02 2.60
C THR A 204 1.40 -0.33 3.10
N LEU A 205 0.15 -0.44 3.55
CA LEU A 205 -0.44 -1.70 4.02
C LEU A 205 -0.46 -2.80 2.93
N PRO A 206 -0.83 -2.53 1.67
CA PRO A 206 -0.71 -3.52 0.61
C PRO A 206 0.71 -4.02 0.40
N TRP A 207 1.71 -3.15 0.53
CA TRP A 207 3.12 -3.53 0.40
C TRP A 207 3.52 -4.52 1.47
N ALA A 208 3.10 -4.33 2.72
CA ALA A 208 3.40 -5.26 3.81
C ALA A 208 2.89 -6.67 3.50
N PHE A 209 1.65 -6.80 3.01
CA PHE A 209 1.09 -8.11 2.64
C PHE A 209 1.76 -8.70 1.41
N MET A 210 2.08 -7.89 0.39
CA MET A 210 2.79 -8.35 -0.81
C MET A 210 4.23 -8.79 -0.50
N ILE A 211 4.98 -8.03 0.31
CA ILE A 211 6.32 -8.42 0.77
C ILE A 211 6.25 -9.74 1.54
N CYS A 212 5.25 -9.94 2.40
CA CYS A 212 5.05 -11.24 3.05
C CYS A 212 4.86 -12.36 2.01
N ALA A 213 4.04 -12.16 0.97
CA ALA A 213 3.87 -13.17 -0.09
C ALA A 213 5.18 -13.47 -0.82
N ILE A 214 5.93 -12.43 -1.19
CA ILE A 214 7.25 -12.51 -1.84
C ILE A 214 8.21 -13.33 -0.97
N ASN A 215 8.30 -13.02 0.31
CA ASN A 215 9.20 -13.72 1.22
C ASN A 215 8.77 -15.17 1.49
N GLN A 216 7.46 -15.47 1.51
CA GLN A 216 6.99 -16.87 1.60
C GLN A 216 7.36 -17.65 0.33
N LEU A 217 7.30 -17.03 -0.86
CA LEU A 217 7.78 -17.63 -2.10
C LEU A 217 9.29 -17.89 -2.03
N ASP A 218 10.08 -16.93 -1.51
CA ASP A 218 11.52 -17.11 -1.31
C ASP A 218 11.84 -18.27 -0.36
N VAL A 219 11.12 -18.37 0.76
CA VAL A 219 11.24 -19.52 1.67
C VAL A 219 10.94 -20.83 0.95
N LEU A 220 9.89 -20.88 0.13
CA LEU A 220 9.54 -22.08 -0.64
C LEU A 220 10.62 -22.42 -1.69
N ILE A 221 11.15 -21.41 -2.37
CA ILE A 221 12.23 -21.56 -3.36
C ILE A 221 13.47 -22.16 -2.68
N THR A 222 13.92 -21.58 -1.56
CA THR A 222 15.06 -22.09 -0.79
C THR A 222 14.84 -23.52 -0.30
N LYS A 223 13.61 -23.87 0.11
CA LYS A 223 13.23 -25.24 0.48
C LYS A 223 13.39 -26.23 -0.68
N PHE A 224 13.02 -25.83 -1.91
CA PHE A 224 13.23 -26.67 -3.10
C PHE A 224 14.71 -26.80 -3.48
N GLU A 225 15.49 -25.73 -3.36
CA GLU A 225 16.93 -25.75 -3.65
C GLU A 225 17.69 -26.71 -2.72
N HIS A 226 17.32 -26.76 -1.44
CA HIS A 226 17.92 -27.65 -0.44
C HIS A 226 17.12 -28.95 -0.23
N MET A 227 16.24 -29.30 -1.17
CA MET A 227 15.33 -30.45 -1.00
C MET A 227 16.08 -31.75 -0.76
N GLU A 228 17.23 -31.97 -1.39
CA GLU A 228 18.02 -33.19 -1.21
C GLU A 228 18.47 -33.39 0.25
N GLU A 229 18.95 -32.33 0.88
CA GLU A 229 19.39 -32.35 2.29
C GLU A 229 18.19 -32.57 3.22
N ILE A 230 17.08 -31.86 2.98
CA ILE A 230 15.86 -31.98 3.77
C ILE A 230 15.29 -33.41 3.68
N VAL A 231 15.35 -34.05 2.51
CA VAL A 231 14.93 -35.44 2.32
C VAL A 231 15.84 -36.41 3.09
N LYS A 232 17.17 -36.22 3.06
CA LYS A 232 18.12 -37.04 3.84
C LYS A 232 17.84 -36.96 5.34
N VAL A 233 17.69 -35.75 5.87
CA VAL A 233 17.37 -35.54 7.30
C VAL A 233 16.01 -36.14 7.67
N THR A 234 15.00 -35.96 6.81
CA THR A 234 13.65 -36.53 7.04
C THR A 234 13.68 -38.07 7.04
N LYS A 235 14.48 -38.68 6.16
CA LYS A 235 14.69 -40.13 6.10
C LYS A 235 15.22 -40.66 7.43
N GLU A 236 16.29 -40.05 7.93
CA GLU A 236 16.95 -40.44 9.19
C GLU A 236 16.04 -40.24 10.40
N LEU A 237 15.39 -39.08 10.52
CA LEU A 237 14.55 -38.74 11.67
C LEU A 237 13.28 -39.59 11.77
N ARG A 238 12.69 -40.01 10.65
CA ARG A 238 11.41 -40.73 10.62
C ARG A 238 11.55 -42.22 10.31
N GLY A 239 12.76 -42.70 10.03
CA GLY A 239 13.00 -44.10 9.62
C GLY A 239 12.32 -44.46 8.30
N PHE A 240 12.12 -43.48 7.42
CA PHE A 240 11.46 -43.66 6.13
C PHE A 240 12.40 -44.28 5.08
N ASN A 241 11.84 -44.92 4.05
CA ASN A 241 12.58 -45.18 2.82
C ASN A 241 12.73 -43.89 1.98
N ASP A 242 13.56 -43.91 0.93
CA ASP A 242 13.83 -42.71 0.11
C ASP A 242 12.57 -42.10 -0.51
N ASP A 243 11.65 -42.96 -0.98
CA ASP A 243 10.39 -42.54 -1.60
C ASP A 243 9.42 -41.92 -0.59
N GLU A 244 9.31 -42.50 0.62
CA GLU A 244 8.48 -41.99 1.71
C GLU A 244 8.97 -40.65 2.23
N ALA A 245 10.29 -40.51 2.41
CA ALA A 245 10.92 -39.26 2.81
C ALA A 245 10.68 -38.17 1.75
N TYR A 246 10.94 -38.47 0.48
CA TYR A 246 10.69 -37.54 -0.62
C TYR A 246 9.22 -37.14 -0.71
N LYS A 247 8.30 -38.11 -0.63
CA LYS A 247 6.85 -37.87 -0.67
C LYS A 247 6.38 -36.98 0.48
N SER A 248 6.88 -37.22 1.70
CA SER A 248 6.54 -36.41 2.88
C SER A 248 6.99 -34.96 2.71
N VAL A 249 8.23 -34.74 2.25
CA VAL A 249 8.79 -33.40 2.01
C VAL A 249 8.03 -32.69 0.88
N LEU A 250 7.83 -33.37 -0.25
CA LEU A 250 7.10 -32.84 -1.39
C LEU A 250 5.68 -32.42 -1.00
N ASN A 251 4.95 -33.25 -0.25
CA ASN A 251 3.60 -32.93 0.23
C ASN A 251 3.60 -31.67 1.09
N SER A 252 4.58 -31.52 1.99
CA SER A 252 4.71 -30.31 2.80
C SER A 252 4.94 -29.06 1.95
N PHE A 253 5.75 -29.16 0.90
CA PHE A 253 6.05 -28.02 0.01
C PHE A 253 4.85 -27.67 -0.87
N ILE A 254 4.13 -28.67 -1.37
CA ILE A 254 2.88 -28.47 -2.12
C ILE A 254 1.84 -27.75 -1.25
N LEU A 255 1.67 -28.18 0.01
CA LEU A 255 0.75 -27.52 0.94
C LEU A 255 1.14 -26.06 1.20
N HIS A 256 2.44 -25.78 1.38
CA HIS A 256 2.95 -24.41 1.54
C HIS A 256 2.71 -23.56 0.28
N TYR A 257 2.97 -24.10 -0.91
CA TYR A 257 2.69 -23.42 -2.18
C TYR A 257 1.21 -23.06 -2.32
N PHE A 258 0.30 -24.01 -2.06
CA PHE A 258 -1.13 -23.72 -2.14
C PHE A 258 -1.60 -22.73 -1.06
N ALA A 259 -0.99 -22.72 0.13
CA ALA A 259 -1.24 -21.69 1.13
C ALA A 259 -0.83 -20.30 0.61
N ILE A 260 0.33 -20.18 -0.03
CA ILE A 260 0.79 -18.92 -0.65
C ILE A 260 -0.18 -18.49 -1.77
N LEU A 261 -0.63 -19.40 -2.63
CA LEU A 261 -1.59 -19.07 -3.69
C LEU A 261 -2.94 -18.60 -3.13
N ARG A 262 -3.45 -19.22 -2.06
CA ARG A 262 -4.65 -18.74 -1.35
C ARG A 262 -4.42 -17.35 -0.80
N TYR A 263 -3.27 -17.11 -0.18
CA TYR A 263 -2.90 -15.82 0.38
C TYR A 263 -2.82 -14.71 -0.70
N ILE A 264 -2.19 -14.97 -1.84
CA ILE A 264 -2.14 -14.01 -2.97
C ILE A 264 -3.56 -13.72 -3.51
N LYS A 265 -4.41 -14.74 -3.63
CA LYS A 265 -5.82 -14.54 -4.04
C LYS A 265 -6.58 -13.69 -3.03
N LEU A 266 -6.33 -13.87 -1.73
CA LEU A 266 -6.90 -13.03 -0.68
C LEU A 266 -6.37 -11.59 -0.75
N ILE A 267 -5.09 -11.37 -1.07
CA ILE A 267 -4.54 -10.02 -1.31
C ILE A 267 -5.31 -9.35 -2.44
N GLN A 268 -5.49 -10.03 -3.57
CA GLN A 268 -6.26 -9.53 -4.71
C GLN A 268 -7.71 -9.19 -4.31
N ALA A 269 -8.36 -10.06 -3.53
CA ALA A 269 -9.74 -9.87 -3.09
C ALA A 269 -9.87 -8.75 -2.06
N ALA A 270 -8.93 -8.60 -1.14
CA ALA A 270 -8.99 -7.62 -0.06
C ALA A 270 -8.50 -6.23 -0.47
N LEU A 271 -7.50 -6.15 -1.35
CA LEU A 271 -6.76 -4.92 -1.64
C LEU A 271 -6.76 -4.55 -3.13
N GLY A 272 -7.38 -5.36 -3.99
CA GLY A 272 -7.42 -5.12 -5.42
C GLY A 272 -8.02 -3.76 -5.78
N VAL A 273 -9.06 -3.30 -5.06
CA VAL A 273 -9.64 -1.96 -5.30
C VAL A 273 -8.72 -0.85 -4.82
N GLN A 274 -8.04 -1.00 -3.67
CA GLN A 274 -7.03 -0.04 -3.25
C GLN A 274 -5.91 0.10 -4.29
N LEU A 275 -5.33 -1.01 -4.74
CA LEU A 275 -4.28 -1.03 -5.77
C LEU A 275 -4.77 -0.36 -7.07
N THR A 276 -6.00 -0.68 -7.49
CA THR A 276 -6.64 -0.06 -8.67
C THR A 276 -6.78 1.44 -8.52
N SER A 277 -7.38 1.90 -7.42
CA SER A 277 -7.59 3.33 -7.15
C SER A 277 -6.27 4.10 -7.11
N THR A 278 -5.21 3.50 -6.55
CA THR A 278 -3.87 4.08 -6.58
C THR A 278 -3.31 4.19 -7.99
N LEU A 279 -3.38 3.14 -8.82
CA LEU A 279 -2.85 3.23 -10.18
C LEU A 279 -3.50 4.37 -10.98
N PHE A 280 -4.83 4.48 -10.94
CA PHE A 280 -5.55 5.50 -11.70
C PHE A 280 -5.34 6.91 -11.13
N LEU A 281 -5.51 7.10 -9.82
CA LEU A 281 -5.40 8.44 -9.22
C LEU A 281 -3.96 8.94 -9.19
N SER A 282 -2.97 8.06 -8.98
CA SER A 282 -1.56 8.46 -9.10
C SER A 282 -1.21 8.87 -10.52
N ALA A 283 -1.77 8.25 -11.56
CA ALA A 283 -1.54 8.68 -12.95
C ALA A 283 -2.08 10.09 -13.21
N ILE A 284 -3.27 10.41 -12.68
CA ILE A 284 -3.88 11.75 -12.76
C ILE A 284 -3.02 12.77 -12.01
N ILE A 285 -2.64 12.46 -10.77
CA ILE A 285 -1.81 13.33 -9.92
C ILE A 285 -0.46 13.60 -10.57
N ILE A 286 0.21 12.56 -11.08
CA ILE A 286 1.52 12.70 -11.75
C ILE A 286 1.38 13.59 -13.00
N CYS A 287 0.33 13.40 -13.81
CA CYS A 287 0.08 14.23 -14.99
C CYS A 287 -0.18 15.70 -14.62
N ASN A 288 -1.09 15.94 -13.68
CA ASN A 288 -1.46 17.28 -13.25
C ASN A 288 -0.30 18.01 -12.54
N THR A 289 0.51 17.30 -11.75
CA THR A 289 1.74 17.85 -11.17
C THR A 289 2.75 18.25 -12.25
N ALA A 290 2.85 17.47 -13.33
CA ALA A 290 3.71 17.82 -14.45
C ALA A 290 3.24 19.12 -15.16
N VAL A 291 1.93 19.35 -15.25
CA VAL A 291 1.35 20.64 -15.69
C VAL A 291 1.72 21.76 -14.73
N GLN A 292 1.56 21.52 -13.43
CA GLN A 292 1.88 22.50 -12.40
C GLN A 292 3.31 23.01 -12.53
N ILE A 293 4.29 22.11 -12.78
CA ILE A 293 5.70 22.48 -13.01
C ILE A 293 5.85 23.46 -14.17
N PHE A 294 5.13 23.26 -15.28
CA PHE A 294 5.19 24.19 -16.41
C PHE A 294 4.61 25.54 -16.10
N SER A 295 3.56 25.60 -15.28
CA SER A 295 2.86 26.85 -14.98
C SER A 295 3.59 27.74 -13.98
N ILE A 296 4.69 27.28 -13.37
CA ILE A 296 5.50 28.09 -12.45
C ILE A 296 6.14 29.27 -13.19
N GLU A 297 5.72 30.48 -12.85
CA GLU A 297 6.32 31.71 -13.35
C GLU A 297 7.68 31.95 -12.69
N SER A 298 8.72 32.22 -13.51
CA SER A 298 10.09 32.50 -13.06
C SER A 298 10.66 31.47 -12.04
N PRO A 299 10.95 30.22 -12.45
CA PRO A 299 11.42 29.15 -11.55
C PRO A 299 12.63 29.52 -10.69
N HIS A 300 13.52 30.38 -11.21
CA HIS A 300 14.70 30.85 -10.50
C HIS A 300 14.40 31.75 -9.30
N LYS A 301 13.22 32.40 -9.27
CA LYS A 301 12.78 33.24 -8.14
C LYS A 301 11.99 32.44 -7.10
N ASN A 302 11.30 31.38 -7.54
CA ASN A 302 10.42 30.54 -6.71
C ASN A 302 11.01 29.14 -6.47
N ILE A 303 12.30 29.06 -6.13
CA ILE A 303 13.03 27.78 -5.98
C ILE A 303 12.37 26.86 -4.94
N THR A 304 11.89 27.41 -3.83
CA THR A 304 11.22 26.65 -2.77
C THR A 304 10.01 25.91 -3.31
N GLU A 305 9.15 26.59 -4.07
CA GLU A 305 7.96 25.99 -4.67
C GLU A 305 8.30 24.89 -5.69
N VAL A 306 9.31 25.13 -6.53
CA VAL A 306 9.82 24.13 -7.47
C VAL A 306 10.27 22.86 -6.74
N ILE A 307 11.02 23.01 -5.64
CA ILE A 307 11.48 21.88 -4.82
C ILE A 307 10.29 21.09 -4.25
N TRP A 308 9.27 21.78 -3.76
CA TRP A 308 8.07 21.12 -3.20
C TRP A 308 7.31 20.33 -4.25
N VAL A 309 7.05 20.92 -5.41
CA VAL A 309 6.32 20.26 -6.51
C VAL A 309 7.10 19.05 -7.02
N LEU A 310 8.42 19.14 -7.14
CA LEU A 310 9.28 18.01 -7.52
C LEU A 310 9.31 16.91 -6.46
N THR A 311 9.32 17.28 -5.18
CA THR A 311 9.28 16.32 -4.06
C THR A 311 7.96 15.57 -4.07
N TYR A 312 6.84 16.29 -4.23
CA TYR A 312 5.50 15.73 -4.36
C TYR A 312 5.42 14.75 -5.54
N LEU A 313 5.87 15.17 -6.73
CA LEU A 313 5.92 14.30 -7.92
C LEU A 313 6.72 13.02 -7.67
N SER A 314 7.91 13.15 -7.07
CA SER A 314 8.82 12.04 -6.80
C SER A 314 8.19 11.02 -5.86
N ILE A 315 7.48 11.46 -4.83
CA ILE A 315 6.78 10.57 -3.88
C ILE A 315 5.69 9.76 -4.60
N PHE A 316 4.88 10.38 -5.45
CA PHE A 316 3.82 9.67 -6.18
C PHE A 316 4.38 8.68 -7.20
N ILE A 317 5.44 9.04 -7.93
CA ILE A 317 6.14 8.13 -8.84
C ILE A 317 6.72 6.95 -8.06
N PHE A 318 7.37 7.20 -6.92
CA PHE A 318 7.97 6.16 -6.08
C PHE A 318 6.91 5.19 -5.52
N ASN A 319 5.80 5.72 -5.01
CA ASN A 319 4.69 4.90 -4.51
C ASN A 319 4.12 4.01 -5.62
N LEU A 320 3.88 4.59 -6.81
CA LEU A 320 3.38 3.87 -7.98
C LEU A 320 4.36 2.78 -8.44
N PHE A 321 5.65 3.10 -8.45
CA PHE A 321 6.71 2.13 -8.77
C PHE A 321 6.71 0.96 -7.80
N LEU A 322 6.64 1.20 -6.49
CA LEU A 322 6.64 0.14 -5.48
C LEU A 322 5.42 -0.78 -5.58
N ASP A 323 4.23 -0.22 -5.82
CA ASP A 323 3.01 -1.02 -6.06
C ASP A 323 3.23 -2.00 -7.23
N CYS A 324 3.73 -1.50 -8.37
CA CYS A 324 4.00 -2.28 -9.56
C CYS A 324 5.18 -3.24 -9.41
N TYR A 325 6.22 -2.86 -8.66
CA TYR A 325 7.40 -3.67 -8.39
C TYR A 325 7.04 -4.89 -7.57
N PHE A 326 6.33 -4.73 -6.45
CA PHE A 326 5.95 -5.88 -5.62
C PHE A 326 4.97 -6.81 -6.33
N GLY A 327 4.02 -6.28 -7.10
CA GLY A 327 3.13 -7.12 -7.93
C GLY A 327 3.89 -7.92 -9.00
N ASN A 328 4.91 -7.30 -9.62
CA ASN A 328 5.79 -7.95 -10.58
C ASN A 328 6.65 -9.04 -9.94
N GLU A 329 7.25 -8.76 -8.78
CA GLU A 329 8.07 -9.73 -8.03
C GLU A 329 7.29 -10.99 -7.65
N ILE A 330 6.04 -10.84 -7.20
CA ILE A 330 5.15 -11.98 -6.94
C ILE A 330 5.00 -12.84 -8.20
N THR A 331 4.76 -12.22 -9.34
CA THR A 331 4.57 -12.91 -10.62
C THR A 331 5.82 -13.66 -11.05
N ILE A 332 6.99 -13.00 -10.99
CA ILE A 332 8.29 -13.60 -11.33
C ILE A 332 8.61 -14.77 -10.41
N LYS A 333 8.47 -14.61 -9.10
CA LYS A 333 8.79 -15.66 -8.12
C LYS A 333 7.84 -16.84 -8.23
N CYS A 334 6.54 -16.62 -8.49
CA CYS A 334 5.59 -17.71 -8.75
C CYS A 334 6.03 -18.54 -9.97
N LEU A 335 6.45 -17.91 -11.07
CA LEU A 335 6.98 -18.62 -12.24
C LEU A 335 8.30 -19.33 -11.92
N HIS A 336 9.16 -18.73 -11.08
CA HIS A 336 10.43 -19.33 -10.69
C HIS A 336 10.25 -20.62 -9.87
N VAL A 337 9.20 -20.73 -9.06
CA VAL A 337 8.86 -21.96 -8.32
C VAL A 337 8.81 -23.17 -9.26
N SER A 338 8.22 -23.04 -10.45
CA SER A 338 8.17 -24.13 -11.44
C SER A 338 9.57 -24.61 -11.87
N ARG A 339 10.53 -23.69 -11.99
CA ARG A 339 11.91 -24.00 -12.40
C ARG A 339 12.66 -24.74 -11.30
N VAL A 340 12.52 -24.32 -10.05
CA VAL A 340 13.20 -25.00 -8.93
C VAL A 340 12.60 -26.37 -8.63
N ILE A 341 11.29 -26.57 -8.83
CA ILE A 341 10.68 -27.91 -8.78
C ILE A 341 11.29 -28.81 -9.86
N PHE A 342 11.43 -28.32 -11.09
CA PHE A 342 12.04 -29.06 -12.19
C PHE A 342 13.50 -29.44 -11.90
N SER A 343 14.26 -28.57 -11.24
CA SER A 343 15.65 -28.83 -10.85
C SER A 343 15.82 -29.70 -9.59
N SER A 344 14.73 -30.05 -8.90
CA SER A 344 14.77 -30.89 -7.69
C SER A 344 15.23 -32.34 -8.02
N PRO A 345 15.65 -33.16 -7.04
CA PRO A 345 16.19 -34.51 -7.29
C PRO A 345 15.10 -35.57 -7.64
N TRP A 346 14.08 -35.21 -8.40
CA TRP A 346 12.91 -36.04 -8.71
C TRP A 346 13.17 -37.17 -9.72
N LEU A 347 14.35 -37.23 -10.35
CA LEU A 347 14.69 -38.33 -11.28
C LEU A 347 14.99 -39.66 -10.58
N LYS A 348 15.37 -39.61 -9.29
CA LYS A 348 15.83 -40.77 -8.51
C LYS A 348 14.71 -41.55 -7.79
N ILE A 349 13.47 -41.06 -7.84
CA ILE A 349 12.31 -41.61 -7.12
C ILE A 349 11.44 -42.53 -8.00
N SER A 350 10.47 -43.23 -7.42
CA SER A 350 9.54 -44.07 -8.18
C SER A 350 8.71 -43.32 -9.24
N THR A 351 8.30 -44.06 -10.28
CA THR A 351 7.47 -43.56 -11.38
C THR A 351 6.15 -42.93 -10.90
N ALA A 352 5.58 -43.43 -9.79
CA ALA A 352 4.37 -42.86 -9.21
C ALA A 352 4.61 -41.43 -8.69
N LEU A 353 5.72 -41.19 -7.97
CA LEU A 353 6.06 -39.87 -7.45
C LEU A 353 6.50 -38.89 -8.56
N LYS A 354 7.17 -39.39 -9.60
CA LYS A 354 7.51 -38.59 -10.79
C LYS A 354 6.26 -37.96 -11.43
N LYS A 355 5.16 -38.71 -11.53
CA LYS A 355 3.88 -38.18 -12.04
C LYS A 355 3.34 -37.03 -11.17
N ASN A 356 3.44 -37.14 -9.85
CA ASN A 356 3.00 -36.08 -8.93
C ASN A 356 3.83 -34.80 -9.10
N VAL A 357 5.15 -34.94 -9.27
CA VAL A 357 6.04 -33.80 -9.53
C VAL A 357 5.71 -33.13 -10.86
N LEU A 358 5.49 -33.91 -11.92
CA LEU A 358 5.10 -33.38 -13.23
C LEU A 358 3.78 -32.60 -13.17
N ILE A 359 2.75 -33.14 -12.51
CA ILE A 359 1.48 -32.44 -12.28
C ILE A 359 1.74 -31.12 -11.54
N PHE A 360 2.59 -31.15 -10.52
CA PHE A 360 2.90 -29.96 -9.74
C PHE A 360 3.65 -28.89 -10.55
N ILE A 361 4.59 -29.28 -11.42
CA ILE A 361 5.25 -28.38 -12.36
C ILE A 361 4.23 -27.72 -13.29
N CYS A 362 3.31 -28.50 -13.88
CA CYS A 362 2.27 -27.97 -14.76
C CYS A 362 1.38 -26.94 -14.05
N ILE A 363 1.06 -27.16 -12.77
CA ILE A 363 0.31 -26.21 -11.94
C ILE A 363 1.15 -24.95 -11.68
N ALA A 364 2.41 -25.11 -11.30
CA ALA A 364 3.30 -24.00 -10.94
C ALA A 364 3.70 -23.11 -12.13
N GLN A 365 3.59 -23.62 -13.35
CA GLN A 365 3.83 -22.85 -14.59
C GLN A 365 2.72 -21.85 -14.91
N GLN A 366 1.54 -21.96 -14.29
CA GLN A 366 0.47 -21.00 -14.51
C GLN A 366 0.83 -19.63 -13.90
N PRO A 367 0.80 -18.54 -14.69
CA PRO A 367 1.16 -17.22 -14.18
C PRO A 367 0.17 -16.77 -13.10
N VAL A 368 0.70 -16.35 -11.96
CA VAL A 368 -0.06 -15.78 -10.85
C VAL A 368 0.23 -14.30 -10.78
N THR A 369 -0.73 -13.48 -11.22
CA THR A 369 -0.55 -12.04 -11.38
C THR A 369 -1.63 -11.29 -10.60
N LEU A 370 -1.22 -10.26 -9.85
CA LEU A 370 -2.16 -9.30 -9.26
C LEU A 370 -2.69 -8.37 -10.35
N MET A 371 -4.01 -8.12 -10.35
CA MET A 371 -4.70 -7.37 -11.38
C MET A 371 -5.39 -6.14 -10.80
N ALA A 372 -5.13 -4.97 -11.36
CA ALA A 372 -5.90 -3.76 -11.14
C ALA A 372 -7.17 -3.77 -12.00
N ALA A 373 -8.33 -3.52 -11.38
CA ALA A 373 -9.67 -3.59 -11.97
C ALA A 373 -10.01 -4.91 -12.69
N LYS A 374 -9.21 -5.97 -12.51
CA LYS A 374 -9.20 -7.16 -13.40
C LYS A 374 -8.88 -6.83 -14.88
N LEU A 375 -8.38 -5.63 -15.17
CA LEU A 375 -8.09 -5.14 -16.52
C LEU A 375 -6.60 -5.11 -16.83
N ALA A 376 -5.78 -4.61 -15.89
CA ALA A 376 -4.35 -4.43 -16.09
C ALA A 376 -3.54 -5.16 -15.01
N PRO A 377 -2.43 -5.83 -15.34
CA PRO A 377 -1.57 -6.44 -14.34
C PRO A 377 -0.85 -5.36 -13.52
N VAL A 378 -0.77 -5.54 -12.21
CA VAL A 378 0.07 -4.70 -11.34
C VAL A 378 1.52 -5.14 -11.57
N SER A 379 2.20 -4.46 -12.50
CA SER A 379 3.49 -4.89 -13.03
C SER A 379 4.36 -3.70 -13.45
N ILE A 380 5.67 -3.92 -13.56
CA ILE A 380 6.62 -2.90 -14.05
C ILE A 380 6.24 -2.44 -15.47
N ALA A 381 5.73 -3.33 -16.33
CA ALA A 381 5.26 -2.95 -17.66
C ALA A 381 4.10 -1.94 -17.62
N THR A 382 3.16 -2.11 -16.67
CA THR A 382 2.07 -1.14 -16.45
C THR A 382 2.61 0.19 -15.94
N PHE A 383 3.57 0.17 -15.01
CA PHE A 383 4.25 1.39 -14.55
C PHE A 383 4.92 2.14 -15.71
N THR A 384 5.73 1.45 -16.52
CA THR A 384 6.39 2.06 -17.69
C THR A 384 5.38 2.63 -18.68
N THR A 385 4.25 1.95 -18.87
CA THR A 385 3.17 2.45 -19.72
C THR A 385 2.62 3.77 -19.17
N ILE A 386 2.27 3.84 -17.88
CA ILE A 386 1.77 5.07 -17.25
C ILE A 386 2.80 6.20 -17.40
N MET A 387 4.08 5.94 -17.10
CA MET A 387 5.13 6.96 -17.21
C MET A 387 5.32 7.46 -18.64
N ASN A 388 5.25 6.58 -19.64
CA ASN A 388 5.34 6.97 -21.05
C ASN A 388 4.15 7.84 -21.47
N TRP A 389 2.94 7.53 -20.98
CA TRP A 389 1.76 8.35 -21.26
C TRP A 389 1.85 9.73 -20.61
N THR A 390 2.27 9.79 -19.34
CA THR A 390 2.55 11.07 -18.66
C THR A 390 3.59 11.88 -19.43
N TYR A 391 4.71 11.27 -19.83
CA TYR A 391 5.76 11.98 -20.56
C TYR A 391 5.27 12.50 -21.92
N LYS A 392 4.48 11.70 -22.65
CA LYS A 392 3.88 12.16 -23.92
C LYS A 392 2.93 13.34 -23.69
N ALA A 393 2.07 13.27 -22.67
CA ALA A 393 1.20 14.39 -22.31
C ALA A 393 2.03 15.64 -21.97
N PHE A 394 3.08 15.47 -21.15
CA PHE A 394 4.02 16.52 -20.79
C PHE A 394 4.70 17.15 -22.02
N ALA A 395 5.20 16.34 -22.95
CA ALA A 395 5.85 16.81 -24.17
C ALA A 395 4.90 17.59 -25.08
N VAL A 396 3.66 17.13 -25.25
CA VAL A 396 2.63 17.84 -26.03
C VAL A 396 2.30 19.19 -25.41
N MET A 397 2.09 19.25 -24.10
CA MET A 397 1.78 20.51 -23.41
C MET A 397 2.94 21.50 -23.49
N ASN A 398 4.19 21.03 -23.47
CA ASN A 398 5.36 21.88 -23.65
C ASN A 398 5.43 22.50 -25.05
N GLN A 399 4.96 21.78 -26.08
CA GLN A 399 4.93 22.28 -27.46
C GLN A 399 3.78 23.25 -27.73
N MET A 400 2.76 23.27 -26.87
CA MET A 400 1.60 24.17 -26.99
C MET A 400 1.79 25.52 -26.28
N LYS A 401 2.92 25.72 -25.58
CA LYS A 401 3.38 27.02 -25.08
C LYS A 401 4.24 27.70 -26.13
#